data_AF-A0A4Q4BSB0-F1
#
_entry.id   AF-A0A4Q4BSB0-F1
#
_cell.length_a   1.000
_cell.length_b   1.000
_cell.length_c   1.000
_cell.angle_alpha   90.00
_cell.angle_beta   90.00
_cell.angle_gamma   90.00
#
_symmetry.space_group_name_H-M   'P 1'
#
loop_
_entity.id
_entity.type
_entity.pdbx_description
1 polymer ?
#
loop_
_entity_poly.entity_id
_entity_poly.type
_entity_poly.pdbx_seq_one_letter_code
_entity_poly.pdbx_strand_id
1 'polypeptide(L)'
;MTTFLTSPQGRHIAYHQTQGKGPGVVFLGGFRSDMSGSKAQALQAWAEATGRAFLRFDYSGHGQSHGAFVDGAISDWRDDAAAVIDVLT
;
A
#
# COMPACT_ATOMS: atom_id res chain seq x y z
N MET A 1 1.12 -2.24 13.41
CA MET A 1 -0.30 -1.84 13.53
C MET A 1 -0.70 -1.23 12.20
N THR A 2 -1.83 -1.61 11.62
CA THR A 2 -2.27 -1.06 10.32
C THR A 2 -2.67 0.39 10.49
N THR A 3 -2.17 1.26 9.60
CA THR A 3 -2.52 2.69 9.54
C THR A 3 -3.37 2.95 8.31
N PHE A 4 -4.15 4.03 8.32
CA PHE A 4 -5.07 4.37 7.23
C PHE A 4 -4.78 5.76 6.69
N LEU A 5 -4.72 5.85 5.37
CA LEU A 5 -4.76 7.10 4.62
C LEU A 5 -6.19 7.32 4.13
N THR A 6 -6.73 8.53 4.30
CA THR A 6 -7.95 8.93 3.58
C THR A 6 -7.54 9.58 2.27
N SER A 7 -7.83 8.95 1.14
CA SER A 7 -7.46 9.46 -0.19
C SER A 7 -8.29 10.68 -0.59
N PRO A 8 -7.88 11.46 -1.60
CA PRO A 8 -8.67 12.58 -2.11
C PRO A 8 -10.08 12.18 -2.59
N GLN A 9 -10.28 10.91 -2.96
CA GLN A 9 -11.60 10.36 -3.33
C GLN A 9 -12.42 9.89 -2.11
N GLY A 10 -11.94 10.12 -0.88
CA GLY A 10 -12.60 9.71 0.37
C GLY A 10 -12.47 8.23 0.71
N ARG A 11 -11.52 7.51 0.10
CA ARG A 11 -11.30 6.07 0.35
C ARG A 11 -10.32 5.87 1.49
N HIS A 12 -10.56 4.88 2.34
CA HIS A 12 -9.69 4.56 3.46
C HIS A 12 -8.73 3.42 3.08
N ILE A 13 -7.48 3.79 2.87
CA ILE A 13 -6.41 2.94 2.36
C ILE A 13 -5.52 2.49 3.50
N ALA A 14 -5.56 1.20 3.80
CA ALA A 14 -4.72 0.53 4.78
C ALA A 14 -3.29 0.39 4.26
N TYR A 15 -2.31 0.77 5.09
CA TYR A 15 -0.90 0.68 4.72
C TYR A 15 0.00 0.34 5.92
N HIS A 16 1.22 -0.11 5.59
CA HIS A 16 2.34 -0.30 6.50
C HIS A 16 3.57 0.41 5.93
N GLN A 17 4.22 1.21 6.76
CA GLN A 17 5.42 1.96 6.38
C GLN A 17 6.60 1.59 7.29
N THR A 18 7.73 1.31 6.67
CA THR A 18 9.03 1.12 7.32
C THR A 18 9.87 2.37 7.08
N GLN A 19 10.29 3.00 8.17
CA GLN A 19 11.20 4.16 8.11
C GLN A 19 12.60 3.71 7.67
N GLY A 20 13.28 4.52 6.86
CA GLY A 20 14.63 4.21 6.38
C GLY A 20 15.16 5.26 5.41
N LYS A 21 16.31 4.97 4.78
CA LYS A 21 16.98 5.88 3.84
C LYS A 21 16.37 5.78 2.44
N GLY A 22 16.38 6.92 1.73
CA GLY A 22 15.92 7.04 0.34
C GLY A 22 16.94 6.57 -0.70
N PRO A 23 16.52 6.30 -1.96
CA PRO A 23 15.13 6.24 -2.42
C PRO A 23 14.33 5.12 -1.73
N GLY A 24 13.04 5.34 -1.48
CA GLY A 24 12.16 4.33 -0.89
C GLY A 24 11.69 3.29 -1.91
N VAL A 25 11.13 2.18 -1.43
CA VAL A 25 10.51 1.14 -2.25
C VAL A 25 9.02 1.05 -1.91
N VAL A 26 8.16 1.14 -2.93
CA VAL A 26 6.70 1.01 -2.78
C VAL A 26 6.26 -0.30 -3.44
N PHE A 27 5.59 -1.17 -2.69
CA PHE A 27 5.05 -2.42 -3.21
C PHE A 27 3.58 -2.25 -3.65
N LEU A 28 3.34 -2.44 -4.95
CA LEU A 28 2.02 -2.44 -5.57
C LEU A 28 1.53 -3.89 -5.70
N GLY A 29 0.48 -4.25 -4.96
CA GLY A 29 -0.10 -5.59 -4.98
C GLY A 29 -0.63 -6.00 -6.36
N GLY A 30 -0.75 -7.30 -6.58
CA GLY A 30 -1.44 -7.86 -7.74
C GLY A 30 -2.96 -7.92 -7.56
N PHE A 31 -3.68 -8.25 -8.64
CA PHE A 31 -5.13 -8.42 -8.63
C PHE A 31 -5.59 -9.45 -7.60
N ARG A 32 -6.58 -9.11 -6.76
CA ARG A 32 -7.10 -9.95 -5.66
C ARG A 32 -6.05 -10.41 -4.65
N SER A 33 -4.94 -9.67 -4.52
CA SER A 33 -3.97 -9.88 -3.44
C SER A 33 -4.07 -8.78 -2.39
N ASP A 34 -3.44 -9.00 -1.24
CA ASP A 34 -3.31 -8.01 -0.18
C ASP A 34 -1.84 -7.78 0.18
N MET A 35 -1.59 -6.76 1.00
CA MET A 35 -0.28 -6.34 1.44
C MET A 35 0.38 -7.32 2.43
N SER A 36 -0.33 -8.34 2.91
CA SER A 36 0.23 -9.37 3.81
C SER A 36 0.84 -10.55 3.06
N GLY A 37 0.74 -10.58 1.72
CA GLY A 37 1.33 -11.63 0.90
C GLY A 37 2.85 -11.78 1.05
N SER A 38 3.35 -12.99 0.83
CA SER A 38 4.75 -13.36 1.08
C SER A 38 5.78 -12.47 0.37
N LYS A 39 5.50 -12.02 -0.85
CA LYS A 39 6.37 -11.07 -1.59
C LYS A 39 6.48 -9.71 -0.89
N ALA A 40 5.36 -9.19 -0.41
CA ALA A 40 5.31 -7.90 0.28
C ALA A 40 6.06 -7.97 1.61
N GLN A 41 5.85 -9.04 2.37
CA GLN A 41 6.55 -9.27 3.65
C GLN A 41 8.06 -9.51 3.44
N ALA A 42 8.45 -10.27 2.41
CA ALA A 42 9.86 -10.50 2.10
C ALA A 42 10.58 -9.19 1.72
N LEU A 43 9.94 -8.31 0.93
CA LEU A 43 10.50 -7.00 0.60
C LEU A 43 10.57 -6.08 1.82
N GLN A 44 9.57 -6.10 2.71
CA GLN A 44 9.62 -5.36 3.97
C GLN A 44 10.81 -5.82 4.83
N ALA A 45 10.98 -7.13 5.02
CA ALA A 45 12.08 -7.68 5.81
C ALA A 45 13.45 -7.31 5.23
N TRP A 46 13.60 -7.36 3.90
CA TRP A 46 14.81 -6.88 3.23
C TRP A 46 15.04 -5.38 3.45
N ALA A 47 13.98 -4.56 3.38
CA ALA A 47 14.10 -3.12 3.57
C ALA A 47 14.52 -2.77 5.01
N GLU A 48 13.94 -3.45 6.01
CA GLU A 48 14.32 -3.34 7.42
C GLU A 48 15.79 -3.73 7.63
N ALA A 49 16.22 -4.87 7.08
CA ALA A 49 17.59 -5.36 7.21
C ALA A 49 18.63 -4.44 6.55
N THR A 50 18.23 -3.67 5.52
CA THR A 50 19.13 -2.78 4.78
C THR A 50 18.98 -1.30 5.14
N GLY A 51 18.09 -0.97 6.10
CA GLY A 51 17.81 0.40 6.50
C GLY A 51 17.19 1.25 5.38
N ARG A 52 16.40 0.62 4.50
CA ARG A 52 15.73 1.22 3.34
C ARG A 52 14.29 1.60 3.69
N ALA A 53 13.84 2.79 3.29
CA ALA A 53 12.42 3.14 3.42
C ALA A 53 11.55 2.22 2.56
N PHE A 54 10.44 1.73 3.12
CA PHE A 54 9.53 0.83 2.40
C PHE A 54 8.07 1.11 2.74
N LEU A 55 7.20 0.93 1.74
CA LEU A 55 5.76 1.13 1.85
C LEU A 55 5.01 0.00 1.14
N ARG A 56 4.00 -0.56 1.80
CA ARG A 56 3.01 -1.47 1.20
C ARG A 56 1.62 -1.09 1.66
N PHE A 57 0.62 -1.29 0.80
CA PHE A 57 -0.76 -0.94 1.07
C PHE A 57 -1.72 -1.88 0.35
N ASP A 58 -2.98 -1.86 0.80
CA ASP A 58 -4.09 -2.54 0.15
C ASP A 58 -4.86 -1.54 -0.71
N TYR A 59 -5.16 -1.86 -1.97
CA TYR A 59 -6.08 -1.03 -2.76
C TYR A 59 -7.47 -0.98 -2.12
N SER A 60 -8.27 0.03 -2.46
CA SER A 60 -9.69 0.02 -2.11
C SER A 60 -10.37 -1.30 -2.51
N GLY A 61 -11.17 -1.85 -1.60
CA GLY A 61 -11.81 -3.16 -1.74
C GLY A 61 -10.88 -4.38 -1.60
N HIS A 62 -9.61 -4.20 -1.23
CA HIS A 62 -8.66 -5.28 -0.97
C HIS A 62 -8.23 -5.30 0.50
N GLY A 63 -7.87 -6.49 1.00
CA GLY A 63 -7.25 -6.69 2.31
C GLY A 63 -7.97 -5.95 3.44
N GLN A 64 -7.26 -5.01 4.06
CA GLN A 64 -7.76 -4.20 5.19
C GLN A 64 -8.26 -2.82 4.78
N SER A 65 -8.12 -2.43 3.51
CA SER A 65 -8.71 -1.18 3.00
C SER A 65 -10.22 -1.30 2.90
N HIS A 66 -10.91 -0.17 3.08
CA HIS A 66 -12.37 -0.15 2.98
C HIS A 66 -12.85 -0.29 1.53
N GLY A 67 -14.16 -0.56 1.38
CA GLY A 67 -14.84 -0.73 0.09
C GLY A 67 -15.09 -2.20 -0.25
N ALA A 68 -15.91 -2.46 -1.27
CA ALA A 68 -16.11 -3.80 -1.79
C ALA A 68 -15.29 -4.00 -3.07
N PHE A 69 -14.62 -5.14 -3.19
CA PHE A 69 -13.83 -5.49 -4.37
C PHE A 69 -14.59 -5.35 -5.69
N VAL A 70 -15.87 -5.74 -5.70
CA VAL A 70 -16.73 -5.74 -6.89
C VAL A 70 -17.10 -4.34 -7.38
N ASP A 71 -16.90 -3.32 -6.56
CA ASP A 71 -17.19 -1.92 -6.90
C ASP A 71 -15.97 -1.20 -7.48
N GLY A 72 -14.78 -1.81 -7.44
CA GLY A 72 -13.52 -1.20 -7.88
C GLY A 72 -13.18 -1.45 -9.34
N ALA A 73 -12.58 -0.44 -9.97
CA ALA A 73 -11.98 -0.52 -11.31
C ALA A 73 -10.48 -0.18 -11.30
N ILE A 74 -9.80 -0.44 -12.42
CA ILE A 74 -8.37 -0.13 -12.58
C ILE A 74 -8.06 1.36 -12.34
N SER A 75 -8.97 2.26 -12.74
CA SER A 75 -8.83 3.70 -12.49
C SER A 75 -8.81 4.02 -11.00
N ASP A 76 -9.65 3.35 -10.22
CA ASP A 76 -9.74 3.54 -8.78
C ASP A 76 -8.44 3.12 -8.11
N TRP A 77 -7.92 1.94 -8.47
CA TRP A 77 -6.66 1.42 -7.89
C TRP A 77 -5.43 2.21 -8.34
N ARG A 78 -5.45 2.76 -9.57
CA ARG A 78 -4.46 3.75 -10.01
C ARG A 78 -4.48 4.99 -9.12
N ASP A 79 -5.67 5.53 -8.85
CA ASP A 79 -5.83 6.73 -8.03
C ASP A 79 -5.46 6.48 -6.57
N ASP A 80 -5.71 5.26 -6.05
CA ASP A 80 -5.21 4.84 -4.73
C ASP A 80 -3.68 4.83 -4.69
N ALA A 81 -3.03 4.23 -5.70
CA ALA A 81 -1.58 4.18 -5.77
C ALA A 81 -0.96 5.57 -5.85
N ALA A 82 -1.53 6.46 -6.68
CA ALA A 82 -1.07 7.85 -6.77
C ALA A 82 -1.21 8.57 -5.43
N ALA A 83 -2.37 8.48 -4.78
CA ALA A 83 -2.61 9.12 -3.48
C ALA A 83 -1.66 8.61 -2.39
N VAL A 84 -1.40 7.31 -2.35
CA VAL A 84 -0.47 6.71 -1.39
C VAL A 84 0.96 7.20 -1.60
N ILE A 85 1.42 7.25 -2.86
CA ILE A 85 2.77 7.73 -3.19
C ILE A 85 2.90 9.23 -2.86
N ASP A 86 1.97 10.05 -3.33
CA ASP A 86 2.04 11.51 -3.17
C ASP A 86 1.97 11.97 -1.71
N VAL A 87 1.24 11.25 -0.85
CA VAL A 87 1.02 11.64 0.55
C VAL A 87 2.03 11.02 1.51
N LEU A 88 2.55 9.83 1.21
CA LEU A 88 3.36 9.05 2.16
C LEU A 88 4.85 8.93 1.80
N THR A 89 5.30 9.38 0.62
CA THR A 89 6.71 9.31 0.19
C THR A 89 7.28 10.67 -0.16
#